data_AF-A0A0K2D2A6-F1
#
_entry.id   AF-A0A0K2D2A6-F1
#
_cell.length_a   1.000
_cell.length_b   1.000
_cell.length_c   1.000
_cell.angle_alpha   90.00
_cell.angle_beta   90.00
_cell.angle_gamma   90.00
#
_symmetry.space_group_name_H-M   'P 1'
#
loop_
_entity.id
_entity.type
_entity.pdbx_description
1 polymer ?
#
loop_
_entity_poly.entity_id
_entity_poly.type
_entity_poly.pdbx_seq_one_letter_code
_entity_poly.pdbx_strand_id
1 'polypeptide(L)' 'LCGAVCWLDAKATYELNPNGSSQPVPKEGCTNERTGAYESVNKAVNQASYGALEKVTLYSIMEDPMTSCGCLCGAV' A
#
# COMPACT_ATOMS: atom_id res chain seq x y z
N LEU A 1 6.71 4.69 5.05
CA LEU A 1 7.84 4.49 4.09
C LEU A 1 9.16 4.57 4.84
N CYS A 2 9.64 3.46 5.40
CA CYS A 2 10.89 3.43 6.17
C CYS A 2 12.15 3.18 5.32
N GLY A 3 11.99 2.80 4.04
CA GLY A 3 13.11 2.40 3.17
C GLY A 3 13.73 1.03 3.49
N ALA A 4 13.33 0.42 4.61
CA ALA A 4 13.88 -0.87 5.09
C ALA A 4 13.05 -2.10 4.69
N VAL A 5 11.90 -1.91 4.04
CA VAL A 5 11.04 -3.01 3.60
C VAL A 5 10.84 -2.88 2.09
N CYS A 6 11.46 -3.76 1.32
CA CYS A 6 11.22 -3.89 -0.11
C CYS A 6 10.13 -4.94 -0.40
N TRP A 7 9.70 -5.04 -1.66
CA TRP A 7 8.68 -6.01 -2.06
C TRP A 7 9.11 -7.47 -1.78
N LEU A 8 10.40 -7.77 -1.95
CA LEU A 8 10.93 -9.11 -1.65
C LEU A 8 10.88 -9.40 -0.14
N ASP A 9 11.15 -8.41 0.71
CA ASP A 9 11.08 -8.57 2.17
C ASP A 9 9.64 -8.79 2.64
N ALA A 10 8.68 -8.06 2.05
CA ALA A 10 7.26 -8.23 2.33
C ALA A 10 6.77 -9.63 1.92
N LYS A 11 7.21 -10.13 0.76
CA LYS A 11 6.90 -11.48 0.30
C LYS A 11 7.50 -12.55 1.23
N ALA A 12 8.78 -12.43 1.58
CA ALA A 12 9.44 -13.37 2.48
C ALA A 12 8.79 -13.40 3.87
N THR A 13 8.39 -12.23 4.39
CA THR A 13 7.70 -12.13 5.69
C THR A 13 6.35 -12.85 5.68
N TYR A 14 5.60 -12.75 4.57
CA TYR A 14 4.34 -13.48 4.40
C TYR A 14 4.56 -15.00 4.30
N GLU A 15 5.58 -15.45 3.58
CA GLU A 15 5.94 -16.88 3.50
C GLU A 15 6.38 -17.45 4.86
N LEU A 16 7.02 -16.63 5.71
CA LEU A 16 7.42 -17.00 7.07
C LEU A 16 6.23 -17.04 8.05
N ASN A 17 5.32 -16.07 7.97
CA ASN A 17 4.14 -16.02 8.83
C ASN A 17 2.90 -15.51 8.06
N PRO A 18 1.93 -16.39 7.76
CA PRO A 18 0.73 -16.01 7.02
C PRO A 18 -0.20 -15.05 7.80
N ASN A 19 -0.12 -15.03 9.13
CA ASN A 19 -0.84 -14.07 9.98
C ASN A 19 0.00 -12.83 10.33
N GLY A 20 1.11 -12.61 9.60
CA GLY A 20 1.96 -11.44 9.76
C GLY A 20 1.30 -10.14 9.31
N SER A 21 2.02 -9.04 9.55
CA SER A 21 1.59 -7.69 9.18
C SER A 21 1.61 -7.40 7.67
N SER A 22 2.27 -8.25 6.89
CA SER A 22 2.32 -8.15 5.43
C SER A 22 1.34 -9.13 4.81
N GLN A 23 0.34 -8.63 4.11
CA GLN A 23 -0.68 -9.43 3.44
C GLN A 23 -0.62 -9.21 1.92
N PRO A 24 -0.75 -10.27 1.11
CA PRO A 24 -0.73 -10.14 -0.34
C PRO A 24 -1.99 -9.44 -0.82
N VAL A 25 -1.81 -8.41 -1.65
CA VAL A 25 -2.92 -7.72 -2.32
C VAL A 25 -2.86 -8.01 -3.82
N PRO A 26 -3.84 -8.74 -4.38
CA PRO A 26 -3.89 -8.97 -5.83
C PRO A 26 -4.16 -7.65 -6.55
N LYS A 27 -3.45 -7.36 -7.64
CA LYS A 27 -3.65 -6.13 -8.44
C LYS A 27 -4.76 -6.31 -9.48
N GLU A 28 -5.99 -6.44 -8.99
CA GLU A 28 -7.18 -6.62 -9.83
C GLU A 28 -8.01 -5.33 -9.90
N GLY A 29 -8.70 -5.11 -11.02
CA GLY A 29 -9.54 -3.93 -11.22
C GLY A 29 -8.75 -2.63 -11.33
N CYS A 30 -7.83 -2.55 -12.32
CA CYS A 30 -7.13 -1.30 -12.63
C CYS A 30 -8.15 -0.25 -13.09
N THR A 31 -8.37 0.76 -12.26
CA THR A 31 -9.29 1.87 -12.57
C THR A 31 -8.59 2.94 -13.41
N ASN A 32 -7.29 3.14 -13.19
CA ASN A 32 -6.51 4.12 -13.92
C ASN A 32 -5.01 3.77 -13.91
N GLU A 33 -4.47 3.42 -15.07
CA GLU A 33 -3.06 3.04 -15.24
C GLU A 33 -2.10 4.23 -15.03
N ARG A 34 -2.53 5.47 -15.30
CA ARG A 34 -1.70 6.67 -15.17
C ARG A 34 -1.47 7.05 -13.72
N THR A 35 -2.50 6.97 -12.89
CA THR A 35 -2.38 7.23 -11.44
C THR A 35 -2.03 5.97 -10.66
N GLY A 36 -2.14 4.79 -11.28
CA GLY A 36 -1.92 3.50 -10.64
C GLY A 36 -3.00 3.19 -9.61
N ALA A 37 -4.25 3.56 -9.90
CA ALA A 37 -5.38 3.28 -9.01
C ALA A 37 -5.94 1.88 -9.28
N TYR A 38 -6.01 1.05 -8.24
CA TYR A 38 -6.57 -0.31 -8.30
C TYR A 38 -7.68 -0.47 -7.26
N GLU A 39 -8.82 -1.02 -7.66
CA GLU A 39 -9.97 -1.22 -6.78
C GLU A 39 -9.65 -2.22 -5.65
N SER A 40 -8.91 -3.28 -5.98
CA SER A 40 -8.40 -4.27 -5.02
C SER A 40 -7.50 -3.65 -3.93
N VAL A 41 -6.62 -2.73 -4.32
CA VAL A 41 -5.74 -2.00 -3.41
C VAL A 41 -6.54 -1.08 -2.51
N ASN A 42 -7.52 -0.36 -3.07
CA ASN A 42 -8.42 0.50 -2.29
C ASN A 42 -9.21 -0.29 -1.23
N LYS A 43 -9.74 -1.47 -1.58
CA LYS A 43 -10.43 -2.35 -0.63
C LYS A 43 -9.51 -2.84 0.48
N ALA A 44 -8.29 -3.26 0.14
CA ALA A 44 -7.31 -3.71 1.12
C ALA A 44 -6.88 -2.57 2.07
N VAL A 45 -6.64 -1.37 1.54
CA VAL A 45 -6.30 -0.19 2.34
C VAL A 45 -7.45 0.21 3.26
N ASN A 46 -8.69 0.15 2.78
CA ASN A 46 -9.86 0.48 3.61
C ASN A 46 -10.00 -0.48 4.80
N GLN A 47 -9.82 -1.79 4.57
CA GLN A 47 -9.82 -2.79 5.64
C GLN A 47 -8.66 -2.59 6.62
N ALA A 48 -7.45 -2.35 6.12
CA ALA A 48 -6.26 -2.16 6.95
C ALA A 48 -6.29 -0.84 7.75
N SER A 49 -6.96 0.18 7.22
CA SER A 49 -7.06 1.51 7.83
C SER A 49 -8.34 1.70 8.65
N TYR A 50 -9.13 0.63 8.84
CA TYR A 50 -10.42 0.68 9.53
C TYR A 50 -11.38 1.77 9.00
N GLY A 51 -11.40 1.97 7.69
CA GLY A 51 -12.25 2.97 7.03
C GLY A 51 -11.70 4.41 7.03
N ALA A 52 -10.49 4.66 7.54
CA ALA A 52 -9.88 6.00 7.51
C ALA A 52 -9.43 6.44 6.11
N LEU A 53 -9.20 5.48 5.20
CA LEU A 53 -8.73 5.73 3.83
C LEU A 53 -9.53 4.90 2.84
N GLU A 54 -10.04 5.55 1.80
CA GLU A 54 -10.86 4.90 0.77
C GLU A 54 -10.13 4.73 -0.56
N LYS A 55 -9.18 5.61 -0.86
CA LYS A 55 -8.45 5.63 -2.12
C LYS A 55 -6.98 5.93 -1.90
N VAL A 56 -6.13 5.22 -2.63
CA VAL A 56 -4.69 5.47 -2.69
C VAL A 56 -4.26 5.38 -4.14
N THR A 57 -3.55 6.40 -4.62
CA THR A 57 -2.85 6.32 -5.90
C THR A 57 -1.38 5.98 -5.68
N LEU A 58 -0.84 5.11 -6.53
CA LEU A 58 0.53 4.61 -6.41
C LEU A 58 1.56 5.57 -7.04
N TYR A 59 1.15 6.32 -8.05
CA TYR A 59 2.08 7.11 -8.88
C TYR A 59 1.78 8.61 -8.89
N SER A 60 0.80 9.09 -8.10
CA SER A 60 0.50 10.51 -7.97
C SER A 60 0.72 10.98 -6.53
N ILE A 61 1.44 12.10 -6.36
CA ILE A 61 1.54 12.82 -5.09
C ILE A 61 0.39 13.84 -4.96
N MET A 62 -0.21 14.23 -6.09
CA MET A 62 -1.21 15.30 -6.18
C MET A 62 -2.63 14.80 -5.92
N GLU A 63 -2.88 13.49 -6.04
CA GLU A 63 -4.21 12.91 -6.02
C GLU A 63 -4.20 11.69 -5.08
N ASP A 64 -4.82 11.81 -3.90
CA ASP A 64 -4.89 10.77 -2.85
C ASP A 64 -3.55 10.05 -2.55
N PRO A 65 -2.54 10.77 -2.01
CA PRO A 65 -1.23 10.19 -1.73
C PRO A 65 -1.28 9.17 -0.59
N MET A 66 -0.34 8.21 -0.61
CA MET A 66 -0.15 7.25 0.48
C MET A 66 0.10 7.95 1.82
N THR A 67 -0.58 7.49 2.88
CA THR A 67 -0.42 8.02 4.23
C THR A 67 0.91 7.62 4.88
N SER A 68 1.38 8.51 5.75
CA SER A 68 2.64 8.45 6.46
C SER A 68 2.43 8.01 7.91
N CYS A 69 3.24 7.08 8.41
CA CYS A 69 3.24 6.65 9.82
C CYS A 69 4.29 7.38 10.70
N GLY A 70 5.12 8.26 10.12
CA GLY A 70 6.15 9.03 10.85
C GLY A 70 7.59 8.50 10.71
N CYS A 71 7.80 7.26 10.25
CA CYS A 71 9.15 6.72 9.99
C CYS A 71 9.69 7.04 8.59
N LEU A 72 9.28 8.17 8.00
CA LEU A 72 9.70 8.57 6.65
C LEU A 72 11.11 9.18 6.67
N CYS A 73 12.10 8.46 6.16
CA CYS A 73 13.49 8.94 6.06
C CYS A 73 13.72 10.00 4.95
N GLY A 74 12.69 10.43 4.22
CA GLY A 74 12.82 11.28 3.03
C GLY A 74 11.78 12.39 2.89
N ALA A 75 11.25 12.91 3.99
CA ALA A 75 10.40 14.10 3.98
C ALA A 75 11.23 15.34 4.34
N VAL A 76 12.04 15.81 3.39
CA VAL A 76 12.51 17.21 3.27
C VAL A 76 12.21 17.66 1.85
#